data_AF-A0A2E4KQ30-F1
#
_entry.id   AF-A0A2E4KQ30-F1
#
_cell.length_a   1.000
_cell.length_b   1.000
_cell.length_c   1.000
_cell.angle_alpha   90.00
_cell.angle_beta   90.00
_cell.angle_gamma   90.00
#
_symmetry.space_group_name_H-M   'P 1'
#
loop_
_entity.id
_entity.type
_entity.pdbx_description
1 polymer ?
#
loop_
_entity_poly.entity_id
_entity_poly.type
_entity_poly.pdbx_seq_one_letter_code
_entity_poly.pdbx_strand_id
1 'polypeptide(L)'
;MSTEVNTALKGFHHATLSCGCRITFRAGVAGSPVLAVVERKASACPLTFHVGGLPVYDRREALRPSTRPRPTEEEGYEEEG
;
A
#
# COMPACT_ATOMS: atom_id res chain seq x y z
N MET A 1 3.13 -18.73 -15.12
CA MET A 1 2.80 -18.06 -13.85
C MET A 1 4.03 -17.46 -13.15
N SER A 2 5.17 -18.17 -13.05
CA SER A 2 6.36 -17.64 -12.32
C SER A 2 7.13 -16.51 -13.02
N THR A 3 7.13 -16.45 -14.35
CA THR A 3 7.89 -15.46 -15.14
C THR A 3 7.28 -14.06 -15.08
N GLU A 4 5.96 -13.93 -15.24
CA GLU A 4 5.26 -12.64 -15.21
C GLU A 4 5.38 -11.95 -13.85
N VAL A 5 5.31 -12.73 -12.76
CA VAL A 5 5.52 -12.23 -11.40
C VAL A 5 6.95 -11.73 -11.22
N ASN A 6 7.95 -12.46 -11.71
CA ASN A 6 9.35 -12.07 -11.58
C ASN A 6 9.67 -10.81 -12.41
N THR A 7 9.07 -10.68 -13.60
CA THR A 7 9.12 -9.45 -14.40
C THR A 7 8.45 -8.27 -13.68
N ALA A 8 7.26 -8.46 -13.09
CA ALA A 8 6.57 -7.43 -12.33
C ALA A 8 7.36 -6.97 -11.10
N LEU A 9 8.05 -7.90 -10.44
CA LEU A 9 8.90 -7.64 -9.29
C LEU A 9 10.28 -7.10 -9.66
N LYS A 10 10.71 -7.14 -10.93
CA LYS A 10 12.03 -6.65 -11.40
C LYS A 10 13.21 -7.17 -10.56
N GLY A 11 13.11 -8.38 -10.02
CA GLY A 11 14.12 -8.96 -9.11
C GLY A 11 14.10 -8.43 -7.67
N PHE A 12 13.14 -7.58 -7.29
CA PHE A 12 12.95 -7.16 -5.90
C PHE A 12 12.29 -8.27 -5.07
N HIS A 13 12.98 -8.70 -4.02
CA HIS A 13 12.48 -9.74 -3.11
C HIS A 13 12.04 -9.18 -1.75
N HIS A 14 12.61 -8.04 -1.37
CA HIS A 14 12.38 -7.42 -0.07
C HIS A 14 12.63 -5.92 -0.11
N ALA A 15 12.07 -5.20 0.85
CA ALA A 15 12.37 -3.80 1.12
C ALA A 15 12.26 -3.51 2.62
N THR A 16 12.86 -2.41 3.05
CA THR A 16 12.76 -1.90 4.42
C THR A 16 11.93 -0.62 4.40
N LEU A 17 10.86 -0.58 5.19
CA LEU A 17 10.02 0.60 5.36
C LEU A 17 10.71 1.61 6.30
N SER A 18 10.28 2.87 6.25
CA SER A 18 10.79 3.93 7.14
C SER A 18 10.62 3.62 8.64
N CYS A 19 9.59 2.85 9.00
CA CYS A 19 9.38 2.37 10.37
C CYS A 19 10.30 1.19 10.78
N GLY A 20 11.24 0.80 9.92
CA GLY A 20 12.17 -0.31 10.13
C GLY A 20 11.61 -1.70 9.79
N CYS A 21 10.30 -1.84 9.56
CA CYS A 21 9.71 -3.13 9.17
C CYS A 21 10.28 -3.61 7.83
N ARG A 22 10.57 -4.91 7.74
CA ARG A 22 10.93 -5.56 6.49
C ARG A 22 9.67 -6.11 5.82
N ILE A 23 9.54 -5.85 4.53
CA ILE A 23 8.48 -6.39 3.69
C ILE A 23 9.04 -7.36 2.65
N THR A 24 8.20 -8.28 2.21
CA THR A 24 8.43 -9.12 1.04
C THR A 24 7.32 -8.87 0.01
N PHE A 25 7.58 -9.25 -1.24
CA PHE A 25 6.63 -9.10 -2.33
C PHE A 25 6.09 -10.47 -2.74
N ARG A 26 4.77 -10.54 -2.92
CA ARG A 26 4.08 -11.74 -3.38
C ARG A 26 3.39 -11.47 -4.72
N ALA A 27 3.18 -12.54 -5.47
CA ALA A 27 2.25 -12.52 -6.59
C ALA A 27 0.87 -12.09 -6.08
N GLY A 28 0.27 -11.10 -6.72
CA GLY A 28 -1.10 -10.70 -6.45
C GLY A 28 -2.09 -11.34 -7.41
N VAL A 29 -3.20 -10.65 -7.67
CA VAL A 29 -4.31 -11.12 -8.52
C VAL A 29 -4.60 -10.09 -9.62
N ALA A 30 -5.55 -10.39 -10.51
CA ALA A 30 -5.97 -9.44 -11.54
C ALA A 30 -6.29 -8.05 -10.93
N GLY A 31 -5.72 -6.99 -11.51
CA GLY A 31 -5.84 -5.62 -10.99
C GLY A 31 -4.82 -5.22 -9.91
N SER A 32 -4.10 -6.17 -9.30
CA SER A 32 -2.93 -5.92 -8.45
C SER A 32 -1.90 -7.03 -8.62
N PRO A 33 -0.97 -6.93 -9.58
CA PRO A 33 -0.02 -8.02 -9.87
C PRO A 33 0.96 -8.31 -8.72
N VAL A 34 1.10 -7.38 -7.77
CA VAL A 34 2.02 -7.46 -6.64
C VAL A 34 1.30 -7.10 -5.36
N LEU A 35 1.60 -7.83 -4.28
CA LEU A 35 1.23 -7.49 -2.90
C LEU A 35 2.50 -7.29 -2.07
N ALA A 36 2.56 -6.20 -1.31
CA ALA A 36 3.63 -6.00 -0.33
C ALA A 36 3.14 -6.44 1.05
N VAL A 37 3.87 -7.35 1.68
CA VAL A 37 3.48 -8.00 2.94
C VAL A 37 4.57 -7.80 3.97
N VAL A 38 4.21 -7.50 5.22
CA VAL A 38 5.18 -7.46 6.32
C VAL A 38 5.76 -8.85 6.52
N GLU A 39 7.06 -8.99 6.25
CA GLU A 39 7.81 -10.21 6.55
C GLU A 39 8.22 -10.19 8.03
N ARG A 40 8.75 -9.05 8.51
CA ARG A 40 9.20 -8.90 9.88
C ARG A 40 8.89 -7.51 10.42
N LYS A 41 8.13 -7.46 11.52
CA LYS A 41 7.90 -6.22 12.28
C LYS A 41 9.19 -5.82 13.00
N ALA A 42 9.61 -4.56 12.87
CA ALA A 42 10.70 -4.03 13.68
C ALA A 42 10.23 -3.75 15.11
N SER A 43 11.11 -3.95 16.10
CA SER A 43 10.82 -3.67 17.51
C SER A 43 10.46 -2.21 17.77
N ALA A 44 11.08 -1.29 17.02
CA ALA A 44 10.83 0.14 17.13
C ALA A 44 9.65 0.65 16.27
N CYS A 45 8.93 -0.23 15.55
CA CYS A 45 7.84 0.19 14.67
C CYS A 45 6.64 0.67 15.51
N PRO A 46 6.24 1.95 15.43
CA PRO A 46 5.14 2.49 16.22
C PRO A 46 3.76 2.11 15.67
N LEU A 47 3.70 1.60 14.43
CA LEU A 47 2.45 1.28 13.75
C LEU A 47 1.91 -0.06 14.27
N THR A 48 0.84 -0.01 15.06
CA THR A 48 0.20 -1.19 15.65
C THR A 48 -0.34 -2.15 14.60
N PHE A 49 -0.79 -1.62 13.45
CA PHE A 49 -1.30 -2.42 12.34
C PHE A 49 -0.21 -3.09 11.50
N HIS A 50 1.08 -2.79 11.67
CA HIS A 50 2.13 -3.61 11.05
C HIS A 50 2.30 -4.91 11.86
N VAL A 51 1.86 -6.03 11.29
CA VAL A 51 1.95 -7.37 11.85
C VAL A 51 2.49 -8.33 10.79
N GLY A 52 3.31 -9.31 11.18
CA GLY A 52 3.86 -10.30 10.25
C GLY A 52 2.76 -11.02 9.47
N GLY A 53 2.95 -11.14 8.15
CA GLY A 53 1.98 -11.73 7.24
C GLY A 53 0.88 -10.78 6.76
N LEU A 54 0.78 -9.56 7.30
CA LEU A 54 -0.25 -8.60 6.89
C LEU A 54 0.18 -7.83 5.62
N PRO A 55 -0.71 -7.69 4.61
CA PRO A 55 -0.45 -6.81 3.47
C PRO A 55 -0.44 -5.35 3.90
N VAL A 56 0.58 -4.62 3.47
CA VAL A 56 0.68 -3.15 3.65
C VAL A 56 0.40 -2.39 2.36
N TYR A 57 0.38 -3.10 1.23
CA TYR A 57 0.00 -2.53 -0.06
C TYR A 57 -0.67 -3.57 -0.96
N ASP A 58 -1.85 -3.22 -1.48
CA ASP A 58 -2.54 -3.82 -2.61
C ASP A 58 -2.99 -2.66 -3.52
N ARG A 59 -2.71 -2.75 -4.83
CA ARG A 59 -3.04 -1.67 -5.78
C ARG A 59 -4.55 -1.41 -5.83
N ARG A 60 -5.39 -2.45 -5.72
CA ARG A 60 -6.85 -2.30 -5.77
C ARG A 60 -7.34 -1.51 -4.56
N GLU A 61 -6.77 -1.81 -3.40
CA GLU A 61 -7.07 -1.10 -2.16
C GLU A 61 -6.61 0.36 -2.23
N ALA A 62 -5.40 0.61 -2.76
CA ALA A 62 -4.89 1.98 -2.91
C ALA A 62 -5.71 2.86 -3.86
N LEU A 63 -6.46 2.24 -4.80
CA LEU A 63 -7.30 2.92 -5.78
C LEU A 63 -8.79 2.91 -5.41
N ARG A 64 -9.17 2.35 -4.26
CA ARG A 64 -10.59 2.34 -3.86
C ARG A 64 -11.08 3.77 -3.60
N PRO A 65 -12.36 4.07 -3.87
CA PRO A 65 -12.96 5.32 -3.45
C PRO A 65 -12.79 5.56 -1.94
N SER A 66 -12.49 6.81 -1.57
CA SER A 66 -12.39 7.21 -0.16
C SER A 66 -13.73 6.99 0.54
N THR A 67 -13.71 6.30 1.67
CA THR A 67 -14.86 6.15 2.57
C THR A 67 -14.95 7.27 3.60
N ARG A 68 -13.95 8.17 3.66
CA ARG A 68 -14.01 9.36 4.51
C ARG A 68 -15.02 10.33 3.91
N PRO A 69 -16.00 10.84 4.69
CA PRO A 69 -16.86 11.93 4.24
C PRO A 69 -16.00 13.06 3.71
N ARG A 70 -16.23 13.46 2.46
CA ARG A 70 -15.62 14.67 1.93
C ARG A 70 -16.29 15.85 2.64
N PRO A 71 -15.54 16.89 3.02
CA PRO A 71 -16.15 18.18 3.30
C PRO A 71 -17.09 18.52 2.15
N THR A 72 -18.22 19.14 2.47
CA THR A 72 -19.10 19.73 1.46
C THR A 72 -18.22 20.56 0.53
N GLU A 73 -18.37 20.40 -0.78
CA GLU A 73 -17.70 21.30 -1.72
C GLU A 73 -18.22 22.70 -1.38
N GLU A 74 -17.35 23.59 -0.88
CA GLU A 74 -17.73 24.98 -0.66
C GLU A 74 -18.10 25.54 -2.03
N GLU A 75 -19.32 26.08 -2.13
CA GLU A 75 -19.71 26.86 -3.30
C GLU A 75 -18.68 27.99 -3.42
N GLY A 76 -18.01 28.07 -4.58
CA GLY A 76 -16.84 28.91 -4.76
C GLY A 76 -17.08 30.33 -4.27
N TYR A 77 -16.07 30.93 -3.65
CA TYR A 77 -16.10 32.30 -3.15
C TYR A 77 -16.65 33.24 -4.22
N GLU A 78 -17.80 33.88 -3.96
CA GLU A 78 -18.25 35.01 -4.77
C GLU A 78 -17.34 36.19 -4.43
N GLU A 79 -16.59 36.71 -5.41
CA GLU A 79 -15.83 37.94 -5.22
C GLU A 79 -16.82 39.13 -5.24
N GLU A 80 -16.92 39.88 -4.14
CA GLU A 80 -17.60 41.18 -4.16
C GLU A 80 -16.72 42.19 -4.91
N GLY A 81 -17.22 42.67 -6.06
CA GLY A 81 -16.57 43.69 -6.89
C GLY A 81 -16.75 45.12 -6.40
#